data_AF-A0A7H0H9G0-F1
#
_entry.id   AF-A0A7H0H9G0-F1
#
_cell.length_a   1.000
_cell.length_b   1.000
_cell.length_c   1.000
_cell.angle_alpha   90.00
_cell.angle_beta   90.00
_cell.angle_gamma   90.00
#
_symmetry.space_group_name_H-M   'P 1'
#
loop_
_entity.id
_entity.type
_entity.pdbx_description
1 polymer ?
#
loop_
_entity_poly.entity_id
_entity_poly.type
_entity_poly.pdbx_seq_one_letter_code
_entity_poly.pdbx_strand_id
1 'polypeptide(L)'
;MFDNNDGSTTTPIVREDATLQINTVIQSPEAPVSYSYQIDLPVGTTIERDGESLYFLNGDTLVGGLAPAWAQDADGQTVTTRYEVDGSTVTQIVEHDATFTYPVVADPWLGKNLFAYVRNNVRAPYKNKPVYTMELSAWGQLIYRGSAALGLVAPLGTGLPVTALGYKIMTNNGWSEVISRQPRANTTSVKQQYVCHVRYGYPVLGSGWRWDLEAARPSYPGWTRGNLWNHRCNWKTASG
;
A
#
# COMPACT_ATOMS: atom_id res chain seq x y z
N MET A 1 16.62 -9.02 -17.37
CA MET A 1 16.34 -8.16 -18.52
C MET A 1 15.91 -9.07 -19.66
N PHE A 2 14.72 -8.83 -20.21
CA PHE A 2 14.09 -9.61 -21.27
C PHE A 2 13.83 -8.68 -22.45
N ASP A 3 14.44 -8.98 -23.61
CA ASP A 3 14.26 -8.23 -24.85
C ASP A 3 12.94 -8.64 -25.51
N ASN A 4 12.05 -7.67 -25.70
CA ASN A 4 10.73 -7.90 -26.29
C ASN A 4 10.79 -7.98 -27.83
N ASN A 5 11.94 -7.69 -28.44
CA ASN A 5 12.17 -7.67 -29.90
C ASN A 5 11.28 -6.68 -30.66
N ASP A 6 10.84 -5.62 -29.99
CA ASP A 6 9.96 -4.59 -30.53
C ASP A 6 10.47 -3.16 -30.22
N GLY A 7 11.76 -3.03 -29.89
CA GLY A 7 12.31 -1.75 -29.44
C GLY A 7 12.09 -1.46 -27.96
N SER A 8 11.56 -2.42 -27.20
CA SER A 8 11.47 -2.34 -25.75
C SER A 8 12.17 -3.48 -25.02
N THR A 9 12.50 -3.27 -23.74
CA THR A 9 13.08 -4.29 -22.87
C THR A 9 12.46 -4.24 -21.49
N THR A 10 12.16 -5.40 -20.89
CA THR A 10 11.53 -5.50 -19.57
C THR A 10 12.46 -6.11 -18.51
N THR A 11 12.53 -5.51 -17.32
CA THR A 11 13.33 -6.03 -16.20
C THR A 11 12.51 -6.10 -14.91
N PRO A 12 12.20 -7.31 -14.40
CA PRO A 12 11.60 -7.48 -13.08
C PRO A 12 12.66 -7.37 -11.97
N ILE A 13 12.34 -6.65 -10.89
CA ILE A 13 13.13 -6.56 -9.65
C ILE A 13 12.21 -6.89 -8.48
N VAL A 14 12.52 -7.97 -7.75
CA VAL A 14 11.79 -8.37 -6.52
C VAL A 14 12.52 -7.79 -5.30
N ARG A 15 11.80 -7.07 -4.44
CA ARG A 15 12.34 -6.51 -3.19
C ARG A 15 11.99 -7.40 -1.99
N GLU A 16 12.71 -7.23 -0.87
CA GLU A 16 12.51 -8.01 0.37
C GLU A 16 11.10 -7.86 0.98
N ASP A 17 10.42 -6.74 0.71
CA ASP A 17 9.04 -6.51 1.13
C ASP A 17 8.00 -7.13 0.18
N ALA A 18 8.44 -8.00 -0.74
CA ALA A 18 7.64 -8.63 -1.79
C ALA A 18 6.97 -7.64 -2.76
N THR A 19 7.50 -6.42 -2.88
CA THR A 19 7.19 -5.56 -4.03
C THR A 19 7.95 -6.04 -5.26
N LEU A 20 7.28 -6.02 -6.41
CA LEU A 20 7.88 -6.29 -7.71
C LEU A 20 7.85 -4.99 -8.51
N GLN A 21 9.01 -4.57 -8.97
CA GLN A 21 9.18 -3.45 -9.90
C GLN A 21 9.38 -4.05 -11.30
N ILE A 22 8.63 -3.59 -12.29
CA ILE A 22 8.75 -4.07 -13.66
C ILE A 22 9.18 -2.87 -14.50
N ASN A 23 10.43 -2.78 -14.89
CA ASN A 23 10.88 -1.66 -15.72
C ASN A 23 10.75 -2.04 -17.20
N THR A 24 9.84 -1.42 -17.94
CA THR A 24 9.81 -1.44 -19.40
C THR A 24 10.55 -0.21 -19.94
N VAL A 25 11.67 -0.45 -20.59
CA VAL A 25 12.49 0.58 -21.24
C VAL A 25 12.15 0.58 -22.73
N ILE A 26 11.65 1.71 -23.21
CA ILE A 26 11.21 1.95 -24.58
C ILE A 26 12.32 2.76 -25.27
N GLN A 27 12.92 2.23 -26.33
CA GLN A 27 14.16 2.77 -26.90
C GLN A 27 13.96 3.78 -28.04
N SER A 28 12.79 3.77 -28.69
CA SER A 28 12.56 4.62 -29.86
C SER A 28 11.07 4.91 -30.08
N PRO A 29 10.71 5.95 -30.87
CA PRO A 29 9.33 6.26 -31.18
C PRO A 29 8.63 5.23 -32.06
N GLU A 30 9.37 4.31 -32.68
CA GLU A 30 8.81 3.18 -33.44
C GLU A 30 8.38 2.01 -32.55
N ALA A 31 8.76 2.02 -31.26
CA ALA A 31 8.34 0.98 -30.32
C ALA A 31 6.81 1.02 -30.08
N PRO A 32 6.19 -0.13 -29.70
CA PRO A 32 4.76 -0.18 -29.42
C PRO A 32 4.33 0.76 -28.30
N VAL A 33 3.08 1.22 -28.33
CA VAL A 33 2.51 2.01 -27.22
C VAL A 33 1.82 1.15 -26.14
N SER A 34 1.76 -0.17 -26.32
CA SER A 34 1.02 -1.09 -25.45
C SER A 34 1.88 -2.24 -24.95
N TYR A 35 2.00 -2.37 -23.63
CA TYR A 35 2.86 -3.35 -22.96
C TYR A 35 2.04 -4.23 -22.03
N SER A 36 1.94 -5.52 -22.33
CA SER A 36 1.07 -6.45 -21.60
C SER A 36 1.83 -7.28 -20.58
N TYR A 37 1.28 -7.38 -19.38
CA TYR A 37 1.79 -8.17 -18.27
C TYR A 37 0.76 -9.22 -17.88
N GLN A 38 1.10 -10.49 -18.05
CA GLN A 38 0.28 -11.58 -17.54
C GLN A 38 0.55 -11.74 -16.05
N ILE A 39 -0.47 -11.51 -15.22
CA ILE A 39 -0.34 -11.62 -13.77
C ILE A 39 -0.84 -13.00 -13.35
N ASP A 40 0.07 -13.81 -12.81
CA ASP A 40 -0.28 -15.11 -12.25
C ASP A 40 -0.99 -14.91 -10.91
N LEU A 41 -2.33 -14.94 -10.96
CA LEU A 41 -3.21 -14.73 -9.82
C LEU A 41 -3.87 -16.05 -9.41
N PRO A 42 -4.06 -16.29 -8.09
CA PRO A 42 -4.83 -17.44 -7.62
C PRO A 42 -6.21 -17.52 -8.27
N VAL A 43 -6.69 -18.73 -8.53
CA VAL A 43 -8.04 -18.95 -9.07
C VAL A 43 -9.10 -18.24 -8.21
N GLY A 44 -10.04 -17.56 -8.87
CA GLY A 44 -11.09 -16.79 -8.22
C GLY A 44 -10.68 -15.36 -7.82
N THR A 45 -9.48 -14.91 -8.16
CA THR A 45 -9.06 -13.52 -7.95
C THR A 45 -9.71 -12.59 -8.98
N THR A 46 -10.23 -11.46 -8.50
CA THR A 46 -10.75 -10.36 -9.30
C THR A 46 -9.80 -9.17 -9.26
N ILE A 47 -9.80 -8.36 -10.31
CA ILE A 47 -9.08 -7.07 -10.35
C ILE A 47 -10.10 -5.95 -10.17
N GLU A 48 -9.99 -5.22 -9.06
CA GLU A 48 -10.83 -4.05 -8.78
C GLU A 48 -10.03 -2.76 -8.98
N ARG A 49 -10.66 -1.75 -9.60
CA ARG A 49 -10.04 -0.44 -9.83
C ARG A 49 -10.51 0.58 -8.79
N ASP A 50 -9.56 1.33 -8.24
CA ASP A 50 -9.82 2.49 -7.36
C ASP A 50 -8.94 3.65 -7.80
N GLY A 51 -9.55 4.65 -8.45
CA GLY A 51 -8.81 5.64 -9.22
C GLY A 51 -7.95 4.98 -10.30
N GLU A 52 -6.65 5.24 -10.27
CA GLU A 52 -5.67 4.69 -11.22
C GLU A 52 -5.02 3.39 -10.74
N SER A 53 -5.24 3.01 -9.47
CA SER A 53 -4.69 1.78 -8.89
C SER A 53 -5.56 0.56 -9.22
N LEU A 54 -4.93 -0.61 -9.27
CA LEU A 54 -5.59 -1.90 -9.44
C LEU A 54 -5.33 -2.76 -8.20
N TYR A 55 -6.38 -3.36 -7.64
CA TYR A 55 -6.30 -4.26 -6.49
C TYR A 55 -6.69 -5.68 -6.88
N PHE A 56 -5.90 -6.65 -6.44
CA PHE A 56 -6.14 -8.06 -6.73
C PHE A 56 -6.75 -8.71 -5.49
N LEU A 57 -8.03 -9.10 -5.59
CA LEU A 57 -8.83 -9.59 -4.48
C LEU A 57 -9.28 -11.03 -4.73
N ASN A 58 -8.95 -11.93 -3.81
CA ASN A 58 -9.56 -13.26 -3.77
C ASN A 58 -10.62 -13.27 -2.67
N GLY A 59 -11.89 -13.06 -3.08
CA GLY A 59 -12.96 -12.69 -2.15
C GLY A 59 -12.62 -11.37 -1.44
N ASP A 60 -12.60 -11.36 -0.11
CA ASP A 60 -12.20 -10.19 0.69
C ASP A 60 -10.68 -10.09 0.94
N THR A 61 -9.90 -11.05 0.46
CA THR A 61 -8.45 -11.12 0.72
C THR A 61 -7.67 -10.37 -0.34
N LEU A 62 -6.88 -9.38 0.06
CA LEU A 62 -5.91 -8.72 -0.83
C LEU A 62 -4.72 -9.67 -1.07
N VAL A 63 -4.49 -10.01 -2.34
CA VAL A 63 -3.35 -10.85 -2.75
C VAL A 63 -2.25 -10.07 -3.46
N GLY A 64 -2.53 -8.82 -3.86
CA GLY A 64 -1.59 -7.86 -4.41
C GLY A 64 -2.31 -6.68 -5.06
N GLY A 65 -1.58 -5.85 -5.79
CA GLY A 65 -2.14 -4.80 -6.61
C GLY A 65 -1.07 -3.98 -7.31
N LEU A 66 -1.48 -3.17 -8.28
CA LEU A 66 -0.64 -2.24 -9.00
C LEU A 66 -0.93 -0.80 -8.54
N ALA A 67 0.14 -0.08 -8.23
CA ALA A 67 0.08 1.36 -8.04
C ALA A 67 -0.26 2.06 -9.38
N PRO A 68 -0.68 3.34 -9.36
CA PRO A 68 -0.96 4.09 -10.58
C PRO A 68 0.15 3.94 -11.62
N ALA A 69 -0.26 3.79 -12.88
CA ALA A 69 0.68 3.72 -13.99
C ALA A 69 1.49 5.02 -14.05
N TRP A 70 2.80 4.92 -14.27
CA TRP A 70 3.64 6.07 -14.55
C TRP A 70 4.65 5.73 -15.65
N ALA A 71 5.01 6.75 -16.41
CA ALA A 71 6.04 6.70 -17.42
C ALA A 71 6.74 8.07 -17.49
N GLN A 72 8.05 8.06 -17.70
CA GLN A 72 8.86 9.26 -17.87
C GLN A 72 9.85 9.08 -18.99
N ASP A 73 10.13 10.14 -19.72
CA ASP A 73 11.18 10.18 -20.74
C ASP A 73 12.58 10.42 -20.13
N ALA A 74 13.62 10.44 -20.95
CA ALA A 74 15.00 10.59 -20.49
C ALA A 74 15.32 11.98 -19.92
N ASP A 75 14.51 13.01 -20.25
CA ASP A 75 14.63 14.36 -19.69
C ASP A 75 13.76 14.53 -18.42
N GLY A 76 13.05 13.48 -18.01
CA GLY A 76 12.15 13.46 -16.85
C GLY A 76 10.76 14.05 -17.14
N GLN A 77 10.40 14.24 -18.41
CA GLN A 77 9.06 14.64 -18.80
C GLN A 77 8.09 13.48 -18.52
N THR A 78 6.96 13.77 -17.88
CA THR A 78 5.90 12.78 -17.67
C THR A 78 5.26 12.40 -19.02
N VAL A 79 5.14 11.10 -19.26
CA VAL A 79 4.43 10.53 -20.41
C VAL A 79 3.08 10.03 -19.95
N THR A 80 2.01 10.41 -20.66
CA THR A 80 0.65 9.95 -20.34
C THR A 80 0.58 8.43 -20.42
N THR A 81 0.03 7.80 -19.39
CA THR A 81 -0.07 6.35 -19.33
C THR A 81 -1.28 5.90 -18.53
N ARG A 82 -1.78 4.70 -18.82
CA ARG A 82 -2.90 4.06 -18.12
C ARG A 82 -2.81 2.55 -18.19
N TYR A 83 -3.56 1.88 -17.31
CA TYR A 83 -3.80 0.43 -17.44
C TYR A 83 -5.11 0.13 -18.13
N GLU A 84 -5.11 -0.86 -19.00
CA GLU A 84 -6.26 -1.58 -19.53
C GLU A 84 -6.21 -3.02 -18.98
N VAL A 85 -7.36 -3.58 -18.61
CA VAL A 85 -7.43 -4.89 -17.93
C VAL A 85 -8.37 -5.80 -18.70
N ASP A 86 -7.88 -6.97 -19.07
CA ASP A 86 -8.65 -8.06 -19.66
C ASP A 86 -8.35 -9.38 -18.92
N GLY A 87 -9.30 -9.86 -18.13
CA GLY A 87 -9.11 -11.01 -17.24
C GLY A 87 -7.97 -10.79 -16.25
N SER A 88 -6.91 -11.62 -16.35
CA SER A 88 -5.69 -11.52 -15.55
C SER A 88 -4.52 -10.84 -16.29
N THR A 89 -4.78 -10.30 -17.48
CA THR A 89 -3.80 -9.55 -18.25
C THR A 89 -4.00 -8.06 -17.97
N VAL A 90 -2.92 -7.41 -17.56
CA VAL A 90 -2.88 -5.96 -17.40
C VAL A 90 -1.97 -5.38 -18.48
N THR A 91 -2.52 -4.52 -19.32
CA THR A 91 -1.77 -3.82 -20.36
C THR A 91 -1.56 -2.37 -19.95
N GLN A 92 -0.30 -1.94 -19.84
CA GLN A 92 0.01 -0.54 -19.70
C GLN A 92 0.11 0.09 -21.09
N ILE A 93 -0.73 1.10 -21.33
CA ILE A 93 -0.64 1.96 -22.51
C ILE A 93 0.25 3.14 -22.15
N VAL A 94 1.28 3.39 -22.94
CA VAL A 94 2.24 4.50 -22.79
C VAL A 94 2.15 5.34 -24.06
N GLU A 95 1.60 6.55 -23.96
CA GLU A 95 1.34 7.41 -25.11
C GLU A 95 2.60 8.19 -25.50
N HIS A 96 3.63 7.48 -25.94
CA HIS A 96 4.89 8.05 -26.43
C HIS A 96 4.89 8.18 -27.96
N ASP A 97 5.64 9.16 -28.47
CA ASP A 97 5.86 9.41 -29.89
C ASP A 97 7.23 10.08 -30.11
N ALA A 98 7.48 10.63 -31.30
CA ALA A 98 8.74 11.27 -31.65
C ALA A 98 9.01 12.61 -30.93
N THR A 99 8.07 13.11 -30.11
CA THR A 99 8.25 14.35 -29.35
C THR A 99 8.96 14.17 -28.01
N PHE A 100 9.07 12.92 -27.52
CA PHE A 100 9.76 12.59 -26.26
C PHE A 100 11.24 12.24 -26.45
N THR A 101 12.03 12.41 -25.40
CA THR A 101 13.44 12.02 -25.39
C THR A 101 13.61 10.58 -24.90
N TYR A 102 14.23 9.73 -25.72
CA TYR A 102 14.38 8.30 -25.41
C TYR A 102 15.66 8.00 -24.61
N PRO A 103 15.68 6.96 -23.75
CA PRO A 103 14.58 6.01 -23.55
C PRO A 103 13.44 6.56 -22.69
N VAL A 104 12.21 6.21 -23.06
CA VAL A 104 11.05 6.35 -22.17
C VAL A 104 11.02 5.13 -21.25
N VAL A 105 10.84 5.34 -19.96
CA VAL A 105 10.75 4.28 -18.95
C VAL A 105 9.34 4.27 -18.38
N ALA A 106 8.66 3.14 -18.54
CA ALA A 106 7.41 2.83 -17.87
C ALA A 106 7.68 1.79 -16.78
N ASP A 107 7.24 2.05 -15.56
CA ASP A 107 7.51 1.18 -14.40
C ASP A 107 6.27 0.94 -13.55
N PRO A 108 5.41 -0.02 -13.97
CA PRO A 108 4.29 -0.43 -13.16
C PRO A 108 4.78 -1.10 -11.88
N TRP A 109 4.41 -0.50 -10.75
CA TRP A 109 4.84 -0.96 -9.45
C TRP A 109 3.79 -1.89 -8.82
N LEU A 110 4.18 -3.15 -8.63
CA LEU A 110 3.37 -4.18 -7.99
C LEU A 110 3.67 -4.25 -6.49
N GLY A 111 2.64 -4.08 -5.68
CA GLY A 111 2.68 -4.21 -4.24
C GLY A 111 1.94 -5.44 -3.72
N LYS A 112 2.48 -6.09 -2.69
CA LYS A 112 1.87 -7.26 -2.04
C LYS A 112 1.67 -7.07 -0.55
N ASN A 113 2.75 -6.82 0.19
CA ASN A 113 2.68 -6.64 1.64
C ASN A 113 2.26 -5.21 1.98
N LEU A 114 1.39 -5.05 2.96
CA LEU A 114 0.96 -3.75 3.51
C LEU A 114 1.96 -3.21 4.52
N PHE A 115 2.74 -4.08 5.19
CA PHE A 115 3.76 -3.68 6.14
C PHE A 115 5.15 -4.09 5.68
N ALA A 116 6.09 -3.14 5.72
CA ALA A 116 7.52 -3.43 5.54
C ALA A 116 7.98 -4.40 6.65
N TYR A 117 7.55 -4.16 7.89
CA TYR A 117 7.77 -5.09 8.99
C TYR A 117 6.70 -4.99 10.07
N VAL A 118 6.56 -6.07 10.83
CA VAL A 118 5.78 -6.17 12.07
C VAL A 118 6.62 -6.94 13.08
N ARG A 119 7.09 -6.27 14.13
CA ARG A 119 8.11 -6.78 15.06
C ARG A 119 7.75 -6.45 16.50
N ASN A 120 8.27 -7.21 17.46
CA ASN A 120 8.06 -6.98 18.89
C ASN A 120 9.35 -6.67 19.68
N ASN A 121 10.45 -6.45 18.97
CA ASN A 121 11.80 -6.21 19.50
C ASN A 121 12.39 -4.87 19.03
N VAL A 122 11.58 -3.99 18.44
CA VAL A 122 12.01 -2.64 18.00
C VAL A 122 11.95 -1.64 19.16
N ARG A 123 10.99 -1.80 20.07
CA ARG A 123 10.81 -0.99 21.27
C ARG A 123 11.04 -1.83 22.52
N ALA A 124 11.47 -1.17 23.60
CA ALA A 124 11.54 -1.80 24.90
C ALA A 124 10.12 -2.22 25.37
N PRO A 125 9.99 -3.32 26.14
CA PRO A 125 8.71 -3.72 26.71
C PRO A 125 8.07 -2.60 27.54
N TYR A 126 6.75 -2.41 27.40
CA TYR A 126 5.97 -1.51 28.23
C TYR A 126 5.28 -2.31 29.33
N LYS A 127 5.50 -1.94 30.60
CA LYS A 127 4.95 -2.66 31.79
C LYS A 127 5.17 -4.19 31.70
N ASN A 128 6.38 -4.62 31.36
CA ASN A 128 6.77 -6.03 31.20
C ASN A 128 5.96 -6.81 30.14
N LYS A 129 5.34 -6.12 29.18
CA LYS A 129 4.62 -6.70 28.04
C LYS A 129 5.22 -6.18 26.73
N PRO A 130 5.12 -6.95 25.63
CA PRO A 130 5.69 -6.55 24.35
C PRO A 130 5.01 -5.29 23.79
N VAL A 131 5.77 -4.56 22.98
CA VAL A 131 5.26 -3.50 22.10
C VAL A 131 5.41 -3.99 20.67
N TYR A 132 4.29 -4.13 19.96
CA TYR A 132 4.29 -4.55 18.56
C TYR A 132 4.44 -3.30 17.68
N THR A 133 5.63 -3.13 17.12
CA THR A 133 5.96 -2.02 16.22
C THR A 133 5.82 -2.47 14.77
N MET A 134 5.15 -1.66 13.96
CA MET A 134 4.98 -1.90 12.53
C MET A 134 5.17 -0.63 11.71
N GLU A 135 5.60 -0.80 10.48
CA GLU A 135 5.79 0.27 9.52
C GLU A 135 5.18 -0.14 8.19
N LEU A 136 4.36 0.74 7.62
CA LEU A 136 3.74 0.47 6.33
C LEU A 136 4.83 0.32 5.27
N SER A 137 4.66 -0.66 4.38
CA SER A 137 5.45 -0.71 3.15
C SER A 137 5.09 0.50 2.28
N ALA A 138 5.87 0.76 1.24
CA ALA A 138 5.52 1.83 0.33
C ALA A 138 4.16 1.56 -0.36
N TRP A 139 3.82 0.29 -0.66
CA TRP A 139 2.49 -0.11 -1.12
C TRP A 139 1.39 0.13 -0.07
N GLY A 140 1.68 -0.23 1.19
CA GLY A 140 0.79 0.04 2.31
C GLY A 140 0.55 1.52 2.52
N GLN A 141 1.54 2.39 2.29
CA GLN A 141 1.37 3.85 2.34
C GLN A 141 0.45 4.35 1.24
N LEU A 142 0.56 3.81 0.01
CA LEU A 142 -0.34 4.14 -1.10
C LEU A 142 -1.79 3.74 -0.78
N ILE A 143 -2.02 2.53 -0.27
CA ILE A 143 -3.36 2.09 0.14
C ILE A 143 -3.89 2.92 1.31
N TYR A 144 -3.03 3.17 2.30
CA TYR A 144 -3.41 3.87 3.53
C TYR A 144 -3.68 5.36 3.31
N ARG A 145 -2.98 6.03 2.38
CA ARG A 145 -3.11 7.48 2.14
C ARG A 145 -3.83 7.83 0.83
N GLY A 146 -4.10 6.84 -0.02
CA GLY A 146 -4.50 7.06 -1.42
C GLY A 146 -3.37 7.63 -2.28
N SER A 147 -3.70 8.04 -3.50
CA SER A 147 -2.75 8.65 -4.47
C SER A 147 -2.08 9.94 -3.98
N ALA A 148 -2.58 10.57 -2.91
CA ALA A 148 -1.92 11.67 -2.22
C ALA A 148 -0.53 11.28 -1.65
N ALA A 149 -0.23 9.98 -1.50
CA ALA A 149 1.10 9.48 -1.15
C ALA A 149 2.19 9.81 -2.19
N LEU A 150 1.84 10.12 -3.44
CA LEU A 150 2.77 10.45 -4.53
C LEU A 150 3.13 11.95 -4.63
N GLY A 151 2.78 12.78 -3.64
CA GLY A 151 3.27 14.17 -3.55
C GLY A 151 2.24 15.29 -3.70
N LEU A 152 0.94 15.02 -3.58
CA LEU A 152 -0.08 16.07 -3.51
C LEU A 152 -0.43 16.38 -2.05
N VAL A 153 0.10 17.51 -1.59
CA VAL A 153 -0.15 18.19 -0.30
C VAL A 153 -1.60 18.04 0.19
N ALA A 154 -1.79 17.32 1.30
CA ALA A 154 -2.97 17.49 2.14
C ALA A 154 -2.63 18.44 3.30
N PRO A 155 -3.50 19.42 3.62
CA PRO A 155 -3.27 20.32 4.75
C PRO A 155 -3.18 19.56 6.07
N LEU A 156 -2.16 19.88 6.86
CA LEU A 156 -2.01 19.45 8.25
C LEU A 156 -3.33 19.66 9.02
N GLY A 157 -3.92 18.58 9.55
CA GLY A 157 -5.11 18.65 10.41
C GLY A 157 -6.42 18.17 9.77
N THR A 158 -6.44 17.92 8.46
CA THR A 158 -7.49 17.11 7.84
C THR A 158 -7.00 15.66 7.83
N GLY A 159 -7.73 14.73 8.44
CA GLY A 159 -7.42 13.30 8.28
C GLY A 159 -7.39 12.99 6.79
N LEU A 160 -6.29 12.45 6.27
CA LEU A 160 -6.21 12.04 4.88
C LEU A 160 -7.40 11.13 4.58
N PRO A 161 -8.21 11.40 3.54
CA PRO A 161 -9.32 10.54 3.19
C PRO A 161 -8.75 9.24 2.63
N VAL A 162 -8.56 8.25 3.49
CA VAL A 162 -8.39 6.86 3.05
C VAL A 162 -9.62 6.51 2.23
N THR A 163 -9.46 6.00 1.00
CA THR A 163 -10.61 5.56 0.21
C THR A 163 -11.39 4.50 1.00
N ALA A 164 -12.70 4.36 0.74
CA ALA A 164 -13.51 3.36 1.45
C ALA A 164 -12.92 1.95 1.30
N LEU A 165 -12.37 1.65 0.11
CA LEU A 165 -11.67 0.41 -0.17
C LEU A 165 -10.33 0.32 0.59
N GLY A 166 -9.49 1.36 0.54
CA GLY A 166 -8.23 1.40 1.29
C GLY A 166 -8.44 1.21 2.80
N TYR A 167 -9.49 1.82 3.37
CA TYR A 167 -9.85 1.65 4.77
C TYR A 167 -10.28 0.21 5.08
N LYS A 168 -11.07 -0.42 4.20
CA LYS A 168 -11.47 -1.84 4.32
C LYS A 168 -10.26 -2.76 4.27
N ILE A 169 -9.36 -2.54 3.30
CA ILE A 169 -8.12 -3.30 3.13
C ILE A 169 -7.25 -3.18 4.38
N MET A 170 -6.94 -1.96 4.83
CA MET A 170 -6.09 -1.77 6.01
C MET A 170 -6.72 -2.33 7.28
N THR A 171 -8.04 -2.20 7.46
CA THR A 171 -8.73 -2.71 8.66
C THR A 171 -8.75 -4.24 8.73
N ASN A 172 -8.93 -4.90 7.57
CA ASN A 172 -9.09 -6.35 7.46
C ASN A 172 -7.77 -7.04 7.09
N ASN A 173 -7.34 -6.88 5.83
CA ASN A 173 -6.13 -7.50 5.29
C ASN A 173 -4.87 -7.08 6.04
N GLY A 174 -4.75 -5.80 6.37
CA GLY A 174 -3.61 -5.30 7.16
C GLY A 174 -3.54 -5.96 8.55
N TRP A 175 -4.67 -6.18 9.20
CA TRP A 175 -4.67 -6.90 10.49
C TRP A 175 -4.34 -8.38 10.33
N SER A 176 -4.86 -9.04 9.29
CA SER A 176 -4.50 -10.42 8.97
C SER A 176 -2.99 -10.57 8.76
N GLU A 177 -2.35 -9.60 8.09
CA GLU A 177 -0.89 -9.56 7.93
C GLU A 177 -0.14 -9.31 9.25
N VAL A 178 -0.66 -8.43 10.12
CA VAL A 178 -0.08 -8.24 11.46
C VAL A 178 -0.13 -9.54 12.27
N ILE A 179 -1.25 -10.26 12.24
CA ILE A 179 -1.41 -11.51 13.00
C ILE A 179 -0.61 -12.66 12.41
N SER A 180 -0.47 -12.75 11.08
CA SER A 180 0.38 -13.77 10.47
C SER A 180 1.84 -13.60 10.87
N ARG A 181 2.33 -12.36 10.99
CA ARG A 181 3.70 -12.04 11.40
C ARG A 181 3.92 -12.06 12.91
N GLN A 182 2.90 -11.68 13.69
CA GLN A 182 2.94 -11.63 15.16
C GLN A 182 1.65 -12.22 15.77
N PRO A 183 1.50 -13.56 15.83
CA PRO A 183 0.25 -14.18 16.30
C PRO A 183 -0.16 -13.79 17.72
N ARG A 184 0.83 -13.51 18.59
CA ARG A 184 0.59 -13.07 19.98
C ARG A 184 0.03 -11.65 20.09
N ALA A 185 0.01 -10.88 19.01
CA ALA A 185 -0.62 -9.58 18.96
C ALA A 185 -2.16 -9.67 18.94
N ASN A 186 -2.73 -10.87 18.71
CA ASN A 186 -4.17 -11.07 18.58
C ASN A 186 -4.91 -10.96 19.93
N THR A 187 -5.02 -9.74 20.42
CA THR A 187 -5.78 -9.38 21.63
C THR A 187 -6.71 -8.22 21.32
N THR A 188 -7.82 -8.11 22.07
CA THR A 188 -8.80 -7.03 21.88
C THR A 188 -8.15 -5.65 21.99
N SER A 189 -7.27 -5.43 22.98
CA SER A 189 -6.62 -4.13 23.19
C SER A 189 -5.70 -3.75 22.03
N VAL A 190 -4.89 -4.69 21.54
CA VAL A 190 -3.96 -4.42 20.44
C VAL A 190 -4.73 -4.17 19.14
N LYS A 191 -5.81 -4.92 18.87
CA LYS A 191 -6.69 -4.66 17.71
C LYS A 191 -7.33 -3.27 17.78
N GLN A 192 -7.77 -2.83 18.95
CA GLN A 192 -8.33 -1.49 19.14
C GLN A 192 -7.30 -0.40 18.84
N GLN A 193 -6.08 -0.53 19.38
CA GLN A 193 -4.97 0.38 19.06
C GLN A 193 -4.68 0.41 17.55
N TYR A 194 -4.60 -0.76 16.91
CA TYR A 194 -4.40 -0.89 15.46
C TYR A 194 -5.47 -0.15 14.64
N VAL A 195 -6.75 -0.41 14.93
CA VAL A 195 -7.86 0.27 14.24
C VAL A 195 -7.82 1.77 14.48
N CYS A 196 -7.35 2.21 15.64
CA CYS A 196 -7.14 3.63 15.90
C CYS A 196 -6.07 4.23 14.98
N HIS A 197 -4.95 3.54 14.78
CA HIS A 197 -3.93 3.95 13.80
C HIS A 197 -4.48 3.98 12.38
N VAL A 198 -5.24 2.96 11.97
CA VAL A 198 -5.87 2.93 10.62
C VAL A 198 -6.87 4.08 10.41
N ARG A 199 -7.59 4.50 11.47
CA ARG A 199 -8.64 5.52 11.35
C ARG A 199 -8.14 6.95 11.56
N TYR A 200 -7.12 7.13 12.41
CA TYR A 200 -6.71 8.44 12.91
C TYR A 200 -5.19 8.67 12.83
N GLY A 201 -4.44 7.80 12.15
CA GLY A 201 -3.00 7.91 12.05
C GLY A 201 -2.55 9.17 11.30
N TYR A 202 -1.53 9.81 11.89
CA TYR A 202 -0.87 11.10 11.61
C TYR A 202 -1.51 12.38 12.21
N PRO A 203 -2.84 12.61 12.22
CA PRO A 203 -3.43 13.75 12.94
C PRO A 203 -3.36 13.68 14.47
N VAL A 204 -3.11 12.51 15.07
CA VAL A 204 -2.97 12.39 16.53
C VAL A 204 -1.51 12.53 16.94
N LEU A 205 -1.17 13.69 17.51
CA LEU A 205 0.10 14.02 18.15
C LEU A 205 0.65 12.82 18.96
N GLY A 206 1.80 12.28 18.55
CA GLY A 206 2.52 11.21 19.23
C GLY A 206 2.60 9.85 18.50
N SER A 207 1.89 9.65 17.39
CA SER A 207 1.87 8.34 16.68
C SER A 207 3.07 8.02 15.79
N GLY A 208 3.96 8.98 15.51
CA GLY A 208 5.17 8.76 14.70
C GLY A 208 4.94 8.20 13.28
N TRP A 209 6.03 7.87 12.59
CA TRP A 209 6.01 7.15 11.29
C TRP A 209 5.75 5.64 11.45
N ARG A 210 5.99 5.12 12.66
CA ARG A 210 5.83 3.71 13.03
C ARG A 210 4.67 3.57 14.00
N TRP A 211 3.85 2.54 13.82
CA TRP A 211 2.73 2.27 14.73
C TRP A 211 3.22 1.37 15.85
N ASP A 212 3.20 1.91 17.08
CA ASP A 212 3.63 1.20 18.29
C ASP A 212 2.37 0.75 19.07
N LEU A 213 2.08 -0.56 19.07
CA LEU A 213 0.93 -1.14 19.77
C LEU A 213 1.37 -1.80 21.08
N GLU A 214 0.97 -1.22 22.20
CA GLU A 214 1.44 -1.62 23.53
C GLU A 214 0.53 -2.69 24.13
N ALA A 215 1.01 -3.93 24.24
CA ALA A 215 0.19 -5.07 24.69
C ALA A 215 -0.29 -4.97 26.14
N ALA A 216 0.35 -4.12 26.95
CA ALA A 216 -0.02 -3.89 28.35
C ALA A 216 -1.22 -2.94 28.53
N ARG A 217 -1.70 -2.29 27.45
CA ARG A 217 -2.83 -1.36 27.54
C ARG A 217 -4.13 -2.12 27.76
N PRO A 218 -5.05 -1.60 28.58
CA PRO A 218 -6.38 -2.18 28.73
C PRO A 218 -7.18 -2.02 27.43
N SER A 219 -8.10 -2.95 27.17
CA SER A 219 -9.13 -2.74 26.15
C SER A 219 -10.20 -1.77 26.65
N TYR A 220 -10.85 -1.04 25.75
CA TYR A 220 -11.97 -0.16 26.06
C TYR A 220 -13.32 -0.87 25.78
N PRO A 221 -14.18 -1.08 26.80
CA PRO A 221 -15.55 -1.58 26.61
C PRO A 221 -16.39 -0.61 25.77
N GLY A 222 -17.15 -1.11 24.79
CA GLY A 222 -17.97 -0.25 23.95
C GLY A 222 -17.21 0.55 22.88
N TRP A 223 -16.00 0.10 22.50
CA TRP A 223 -15.13 0.73 21.49
C TRP A 223 -15.84 1.23 20.23
N THR A 224 -16.76 0.45 19.67
CA THR A 224 -17.49 0.81 18.43
C THR A 224 -18.53 1.91 18.63
N ARG A 225 -18.99 2.15 19.87
CA ARG A 225 -19.96 3.19 20.23
C ARG A 225 -19.29 4.48 20.72
N GLY A 226 -18.05 4.39 21.20
CA GLY A 226 -17.25 5.54 21.62
C GLY A 226 -16.55 6.24 20.45
N ASN A 227 -16.26 7.53 20.61
CA ASN A 227 -15.42 8.29 19.67
C ASN A 227 -13.98 8.45 20.21
N LEU A 228 -13.09 9.03 19.40
CA LEU A 228 -11.68 9.23 19.76
C LEU A 228 -11.48 9.94 21.12
N TRP A 229 -12.39 10.84 21.50
CA TRP A 229 -12.32 11.57 22.77
C TRP A 229 -12.57 10.67 23.98
N ASN A 230 -13.41 9.64 23.81
CA ASN A 230 -13.79 8.68 24.84
C ASN A 230 -12.73 7.58 25.00
N HIS A 231 -12.39 6.89 23.90
CA HIS A 231 -11.51 5.73 23.95
C HIS A 231 -10.03 6.08 23.84
N ARG A 232 -9.67 7.26 23.30
CA ARG A 232 -8.30 7.81 23.22
C ARG A 232 -7.25 6.80 22.77
N CYS A 233 -7.60 5.96 21.80
CA CYS A 233 -6.79 4.83 21.33
C CYS A 233 -6.22 3.90 22.43
N ASN A 234 -6.84 3.80 23.60
CA ASN A 234 -6.35 3.10 24.79
C ASN A 234 -5.09 3.73 25.46
N TRP A 235 -4.66 4.93 25.04
CA TRP A 235 -3.40 5.56 25.48
C TRP A 235 -3.48 6.34 26.79
N LYS A 236 -4.65 6.88 27.12
CA LYS A 236 -4.94 7.39 28.46
C LYS A 236 -5.88 6.37 29.10
N THR A 237 -5.64 6.00 30.36
CA THR A 237 -6.60 5.20 31.13
C THR A 237 -7.98 5.76 30.88
N ALA A 238 -8.93 4.92 30.47
CA ALA A 238 -10.33 5.30 30.39
C ALA A 238 -10.67 5.90 31.75
N SER A 239 -10.83 7.22 31.80
CA SER A 239 -11.39 7.85 32.99
C SER A 239 -12.81 7.31 33.06
N GLY A 240 -13.07 6.54 34.12
CA GLY A 240 -14.43 6.23 34.54
C GLY A 240 -15.23 7.50 34.78
#